data_AF-A0A9W7BBD3-F1
#
_entry.id   AF-A0A9W7BBD3-F1
#
_cell.length_a   1.000
_cell.length_b   1.000
_cell.length_c   1.000
_cell.angle_alpha   90.00
_cell.angle_beta   90.00
_cell.angle_gamma   90.00
#
_symmetry.space_group_name_H-M   'P 1'
#
loop_
_entity.id
_entity.type
_entity.pdbx_description
1 polymer ?
#
loop_
_entity_poly.entity_id
_entity_poly.type
_entity_poly.pdbx_seq_one_letter_code
_entity_poly.pdbx_strand_id
1 'polypeptide(L)'
;MNPGDILNVKFKAEEKLRRSHVPYSIVRPVGLKDSWPSGRPIFSQNDVAVGRINLDDLASVLIATSLSVEATGKTFEAQTLTGYPPPKDYSGVLSNLALDGGKVKDESYNLLQQLLPGEEQDATKLEMGRSYEEVDSGKVAARQPEADPTKREKQMARSVEEQNK
;
A
#
# COMPACT_ATOMS: atom_id res chain seq x y z
N MET A 1 -12.02 21.18 12.98
CA MET A 1 -12.15 21.79 14.32
C MET A 1 -10.97 21.33 15.17
N ASN A 2 -10.27 22.22 15.87
CA ASN A 2 -9.07 21.90 16.69
C ASN A 2 -9.33 22.27 18.17
N PRO A 3 -10.19 21.51 18.88
CA PRO A 3 -10.52 21.81 20.27
C PRO A 3 -9.28 21.69 21.16
N GLY A 4 -9.03 22.71 21.99
CA GLY A 4 -7.91 22.71 22.94
C GLY A 4 -6.52 22.69 22.28
N ASP A 5 -6.42 23.11 21.02
CA ASP A 5 -5.17 23.14 20.25
C ASP A 5 -4.47 21.77 20.06
N ILE A 6 -5.20 20.67 20.27
CA ILE A 6 -4.65 19.31 20.32
C ILE A 6 -3.92 18.90 19.02
N LEU A 7 -4.38 19.36 17.86
CA LEU A 7 -3.77 19.03 16.58
C LEU A 7 -2.42 19.73 16.41
N ASN A 8 -2.26 20.95 16.92
CA ASN A 8 -0.97 21.65 16.90
C ASN A 8 0.03 21.01 17.87
N VAL A 9 -0.44 20.48 19.01
CA VAL A 9 0.43 19.70 19.92
C VAL A 9 0.94 18.44 19.24
N LYS A 10 0.07 17.69 18.54
CA LYS A 10 0.44 16.51 17.75
C LYS A 10 1.42 16.87 16.63
N PHE A 11 1.13 17.92 15.86
CA PHE A 11 2.02 18.41 14.81
C PHE A 11 3.43 18.75 15.34
N LYS A 12 3.52 19.46 16.47
CA LYS A 12 4.81 19.77 17.12
C LYS A 12 5.55 18.53 17.61
N ALA A 13 4.83 17.51 18.08
CA ALA A 13 5.44 16.24 18.50
C ALA A 13 6.03 15.48 17.31
N GLU A 14 5.30 15.45 16.19
CA GLU A 14 5.79 14.87 14.94
C GLU A 14 7.04 15.60 14.42
N GLU A 15 7.04 16.94 14.40
CA GLU A 15 8.21 17.74 14.01
C GLU A 15 9.44 17.45 14.86
N LYS A 16 9.25 17.27 16.19
CA LYS A 16 10.34 16.87 17.08
C LYS A 16 10.86 15.48 16.75
N LEU A 17 9.97 14.53 16.46
CA LEU A 17 10.36 13.17 16.08
C LEU A 17 11.17 13.17 14.77
N ARG A 18 10.72 13.88 13.74
CA ARG A 18 11.45 14.03 12.47
C ARG A 18 12.86 14.59 12.65
N ARG A 19 13.05 15.51 13.60
CA ARG A 19 14.35 16.15 13.90
C ARG A 19 15.23 15.36 14.87
N SER A 20 14.73 14.28 15.46
CA SER A 20 15.43 13.54 16.52
C SER A 20 16.54 12.62 16.02
N HIS A 21 16.67 12.44 14.70
CA HIS A 21 17.63 11.52 14.06
C HIS A 21 17.46 10.04 14.42
N VAL A 22 16.39 9.66 15.14
CA VAL A 22 16.03 8.26 15.36
C VAL A 22 15.22 7.74 14.16
N PRO A 23 15.32 6.45 13.80
CA PRO A 23 14.37 5.83 12.89
C PRO A 23 12.94 6.00 13.41
N TYR A 24 12.03 6.45 12.57
CA TYR A 24 10.63 6.69 12.95
C TYR A 24 9.67 6.27 11.85
N SER A 25 8.42 6.06 12.23
CA SER A 25 7.25 6.05 11.34
C SER A 25 6.13 6.78 12.07
N ILE A 26 5.36 7.61 11.36
CA ILE A 26 4.25 8.38 11.93
C ILE A 26 2.95 7.92 11.28
N VAL A 27 2.16 7.15 12.04
CA VAL A 27 0.82 6.72 11.65
C VAL A 27 -0.20 7.75 12.16
N ARG A 28 -0.95 8.36 11.24
CA ARG A 28 -2.04 9.30 11.54
C ARG A 28 -3.39 8.60 11.36
N PRO A 29 -3.92 7.91 12.39
CA PRO A 29 -5.24 7.33 12.27
C PRO A 29 -6.30 8.42 12.08
N VAL A 30 -7.28 8.14 11.21
CA VAL A 30 -8.53 8.91 11.17
C VAL A 30 -9.35 8.68 12.46
N GLY A 31 -10.63 9.09 12.48
CA GLY A 31 -11.45 8.98 13.68
C GLY A 31 -11.46 7.57 14.28
N LEU A 32 -10.91 7.42 15.48
CA LEU A 32 -10.91 6.15 16.20
C LEU A 32 -12.33 5.85 16.72
N LYS A 33 -12.83 4.64 16.46
CA LYS A 33 -14.15 4.21 16.94
C LYS A 33 -14.18 2.70 17.18
N ASP A 34 -14.34 2.30 18.43
CA ASP A 34 -14.32 0.89 18.87
C ASP A 34 -15.38 0.02 18.18
N SER A 35 -16.55 0.60 17.87
CA SER A 35 -17.63 -0.09 17.18
C SER A 35 -17.56 -0.04 15.65
N TRP A 36 -16.47 0.53 15.08
CA TRP A 36 -16.26 0.47 13.64
C TRP A 36 -15.88 -0.95 13.22
N PRO A 37 -16.52 -1.55 12.20
CA PRO A 37 -16.15 -2.89 11.75
C PRO A 37 -14.70 -2.95 11.30
N SER A 38 -14.03 -4.09 11.54
CA SER A 38 -12.73 -4.39 10.95
C SER A 38 -12.85 -4.58 9.43
N GLY A 39 -11.74 -4.40 8.72
CA GLY A 39 -11.65 -4.59 7.28
C GLY A 39 -10.22 -4.44 6.79
N ARG A 40 -10.05 -3.76 5.66
CA ARG A 40 -8.73 -3.48 5.08
C ARG A 40 -8.22 -2.13 5.56
N PRO A 41 -7.07 -2.04 6.25
CA PRO A 41 -6.39 -0.77 6.43
C PRO A 41 -5.93 -0.20 5.08
N ILE A 42 -6.18 1.09 4.86
CA ILE A 42 -5.75 1.82 3.66
C ILE A 42 -4.98 3.06 4.09
N PHE A 43 -3.91 3.35 3.37
CA PHE A 43 -2.96 4.43 3.63
C PHE A 43 -3.02 5.52 2.55
N SER A 44 -2.84 6.76 2.98
CA SER A 44 -2.72 7.95 2.12
C SER A 44 -1.76 8.96 2.73
N GLN A 45 -1.32 9.96 1.96
CA GLN A 45 -0.53 11.09 2.44
C GLN A 45 -1.18 12.43 2.05
N ASN A 46 -0.70 13.51 2.68
CA ASN A 46 -1.14 14.89 2.48
C ASN A 46 -2.48 15.29 3.13
N ASP A 47 -2.85 14.65 4.25
CA ASP A 47 -4.01 15.06 5.06
C ASP A 47 -5.33 15.05 4.27
N VAL A 48 -5.52 13.99 3.47
CA VAL A 48 -6.68 13.80 2.58
C VAL A 48 -7.66 12.77 3.13
N ALA A 49 -7.28 12.00 4.16
CA ALA A 49 -8.11 10.92 4.66
C ALA A 49 -9.25 11.43 5.55
N VAL A 50 -10.46 10.99 5.26
CA VAL A 50 -11.63 11.21 6.10
C VAL A 50 -12.34 9.89 6.31
N GLY A 51 -12.37 9.42 7.55
CA GLY A 51 -13.00 8.13 7.84
C GLY A 51 -13.00 7.72 9.30
N ARG A 52 -13.04 6.41 9.49
CA ARG A 52 -12.92 5.74 10.77
C ARG A 52 -11.92 4.59 10.67
N ILE A 53 -11.26 4.27 11.77
CA ILE A 53 -10.38 3.12 11.88
C ILE A 53 -10.85 2.23 13.04
N ASN A 54 -10.85 0.93 12.80
CA ASN A 54 -11.08 -0.07 13.84
C ASN A 54 -9.81 -0.21 14.71
N LEU A 55 -9.98 -0.53 16.00
CA LEU A 55 -8.86 -0.62 16.95
C LEU A 55 -7.88 -1.76 16.63
N ASP A 56 -8.39 -2.93 16.26
CA ASP A 56 -7.57 -4.12 15.95
C ASP A 56 -6.81 -3.93 14.64
N ASP A 57 -7.45 -3.28 13.66
CA ASP A 57 -6.84 -2.87 12.40
C ASP A 57 -5.69 -1.88 12.65
N LEU A 58 -5.92 -0.85 13.48
CA LEU A 58 -4.88 0.11 13.86
C LEU A 58 -3.73 -0.58 14.60
N ALA A 59 -4.02 -1.47 15.54
CA ALA A 59 -2.98 -2.23 16.25
C ALA A 59 -2.13 -3.06 15.29
N SER A 60 -2.77 -3.72 14.31
CA SER A 60 -2.09 -4.48 13.26
C SER A 60 -1.17 -3.62 12.40
N VAL A 61 -1.62 -2.42 12.02
CA VAL A 61 -0.80 -1.43 11.29
C VAL A 61 0.40 -0.97 12.14
N LEU A 62 0.19 -0.66 13.42
CA LEU A 62 1.27 -0.22 14.31
C LEU A 62 2.35 -1.31 14.51
N ILE A 63 1.93 -2.57 14.67
CA ILE A 63 2.87 -3.70 14.77
C ILE A 63 3.66 -3.84 13.46
N ALA A 64 2.97 -3.90 12.32
CA ALA A 64 3.62 -4.13 11.05
C ALA A 64 4.58 -2.99 10.65
N THR A 65 4.19 -1.74 10.91
CA THR A 65 5.04 -0.57 10.65
C THR A 65 6.26 -0.52 11.56
N SER A 66 6.13 -0.96 12.82
CA SER A 66 7.28 -1.07 13.73
C SER A 66 8.28 -2.15 13.32
N LEU A 67 7.85 -3.13 12.53
CA LEU A 67 8.68 -4.26 12.08
C LEU A 67 9.17 -4.12 10.64
N SER A 68 8.68 -3.12 9.89
CA SER A 68 8.97 -2.92 8.48
C SER A 68 9.97 -1.77 8.29
N VAL A 69 11.06 -2.07 7.58
CA VAL A 69 12.05 -1.05 7.18
C VAL A 69 11.45 -0.06 6.18
N GLU A 70 10.49 -0.53 5.37
CA GLU A 70 9.74 0.24 4.39
C GLU A 70 8.89 1.34 5.05
N ALA A 71 8.53 1.22 6.33
CA ALA A 71 7.82 2.29 7.03
C ALA A 71 8.73 3.45 7.51
N THR A 72 10.05 3.26 7.48
CA THR A 72 10.99 4.20 8.08
C THR A 72 11.02 5.54 7.35
N GLY A 73 10.96 6.63 8.12
CA GLY A 73 11.02 8.00 7.63
C GLY A 73 9.75 8.46 6.92
N LYS A 74 8.60 7.81 7.17
CA LYS A 74 7.33 8.09 6.49
C LYS A 74 6.25 8.53 7.47
N THR A 75 5.47 9.52 7.04
CA THR A 75 4.21 9.93 7.65
C THR A 75 3.06 9.59 6.71
N PHE A 76 2.04 8.90 7.21
CA PHE A 76 0.85 8.56 6.43
C PHE A 76 -0.39 8.46 7.31
N GLU A 77 -1.54 8.65 6.69
CA GLU A 77 -2.85 8.48 7.28
C GLU A 77 -3.33 7.05 7.16
N ALA A 78 -4.10 6.56 8.12
CA ALA A 78 -4.64 5.19 8.09
C ALA A 78 -6.14 5.18 8.41
N GLN A 79 -6.89 4.41 7.64
CA GLN A 79 -8.33 4.18 7.84
C GLN A 79 -8.73 2.74 7.51
N THR A 80 -9.84 2.27 8.10
CA THR A 80 -10.40 0.94 7.80
C THR A 80 -11.45 1.04 6.71
N LEU A 81 -11.20 0.37 5.57
CA LEU A 81 -12.21 0.08 4.56
C LEU A 81 -12.96 -1.20 4.93
N THR A 82 -14.19 -1.02 5.42
CA THR A 82 -15.07 -2.12 5.81
C THR A 82 -15.53 -2.93 4.59
N GLY A 83 -15.66 -4.25 4.74
CA GLY A 83 -16.11 -5.14 3.67
C GLY A 83 -15.03 -5.56 2.68
N TYR A 84 -13.81 -5.04 2.84
CA TYR A 84 -12.62 -5.53 2.15
C TYR A 84 -11.75 -6.35 3.11
N PRO A 85 -11.22 -7.51 2.69
CA PRO A 85 -10.36 -8.31 3.54
C PRO A 85 -9.00 -7.61 3.73
N PRO A 86 -8.37 -7.72 4.92
CA PRO A 86 -7.04 -7.17 5.15
C PRO A 86 -6.01 -7.75 4.15
N PRO A 87 -4.95 -7.00 3.82
CA PRO A 87 -3.88 -7.52 2.98
C PRO A 87 -3.05 -8.55 3.76
N LYS A 88 -2.25 -9.33 3.05
CA LYS A 88 -1.37 -10.34 3.66
C LYS A 88 -0.26 -9.70 4.51
N ASP A 89 0.29 -8.62 4.01
CA ASP A 89 1.24 -7.73 4.68
C ASP A 89 1.10 -6.32 4.11
N TYR A 90 1.86 -5.35 4.61
CA TYR A 90 1.80 -3.96 4.16
C TYR A 90 3.08 -3.51 3.43
N SER A 91 4.01 -4.43 3.12
CA SER A 91 5.33 -4.06 2.60
C SER A 91 5.24 -3.32 1.27
N GLY A 92 4.38 -3.81 0.36
CA GLY A 92 4.11 -3.21 -0.93
C GLY A 92 3.61 -1.77 -0.81
N VAL A 93 2.53 -1.55 -0.05
CA VAL A 93 1.99 -0.19 0.16
C VAL A 93 2.99 0.73 0.86
N LEU A 94 3.69 0.27 1.92
CA LEU A 94 4.66 1.07 2.65
C LEU A 94 5.86 1.48 1.78
N SER A 95 6.26 0.63 0.83
CA SER A 95 7.32 0.94 -0.13
C SER A 95 6.93 2.03 -1.14
N ASN A 96 5.63 2.13 -1.45
CA ASN A 96 5.09 3.08 -2.43
C ASN A 96 4.83 4.48 -1.84
N LEU A 97 4.71 4.58 -0.51
CA LEU A 97 4.60 5.85 0.19
C LEU A 97 5.89 6.67 0.03
N ALA A 98 5.76 8.00 -0.03
CA ALA A 98 6.90 8.90 -0.03
C ALA A 98 7.51 9.05 1.38
N LEU A 99 8.82 9.25 1.42
CA LEU A 99 9.51 9.72 2.62
C LEU A 99 9.03 11.12 2.99
N ASP A 100 9.16 11.47 4.27
CA ASP A 100 8.88 12.83 4.73
C ASP A 100 9.75 13.85 3.97
N GLY A 101 9.11 14.88 3.41
CA GLY A 101 9.74 15.87 2.52
C GLY A 101 9.88 15.42 1.06
N GLY A 102 9.57 14.17 0.74
CA GLY A 102 9.49 13.64 -0.61
C GLY A 102 8.22 14.07 -1.35
N LYS A 103 8.25 13.97 -2.68
CA LYS A 103 7.04 14.14 -3.49
C LYS A 103 6.23 12.85 -3.46
N VAL A 104 4.98 12.96 -3.03
CA VAL A 104 4.01 11.88 -3.11
C VAL A 104 3.75 11.55 -4.58
N LYS A 105 3.93 10.29 -4.97
CA LYS A 105 3.56 9.78 -6.30
C LYS A 105 2.05 9.84 -6.46
N ASP A 106 1.54 9.66 -7.67
CA ASP A 106 0.10 9.69 -7.98
C ASP A 106 -0.75 8.95 -6.91
N GLU A 107 -1.43 9.71 -6.04
CA GLU A 107 -2.17 9.14 -4.91
C GLU A 107 -3.37 8.31 -5.36
N SER A 108 -3.94 8.65 -6.51
CA SER A 108 -5.04 7.87 -7.07
C SER A 108 -4.54 6.49 -7.49
N TYR A 109 -3.34 6.42 -8.08
CA TYR A 109 -2.69 5.15 -8.39
C TYR A 109 -2.40 4.34 -7.11
N ASN A 110 -1.78 4.96 -6.09
CA ASN A 110 -1.46 4.27 -4.83
C ASN A 110 -2.71 3.73 -4.10
N LEU A 111 -3.80 4.50 -4.10
CA LEU A 111 -5.06 4.07 -3.52
C LEU A 111 -5.66 2.90 -4.29
N LEU A 112 -5.67 2.97 -5.62
CA LEU A 112 -6.19 1.89 -6.47
C LEU A 112 -5.41 0.59 -6.26
N GLN A 113 -4.09 0.65 -6.11
CA GLN A 113 -3.24 -0.53 -5.86
C GLN A 113 -3.60 -1.23 -4.54
N GLN A 114 -3.95 -0.49 -3.49
CA GLN A 114 -4.36 -1.06 -2.21
C GLN A 114 -5.73 -1.74 -2.25
N LEU A 115 -6.55 -1.43 -3.26
CA LEU A 115 -7.86 -2.05 -3.46
C LEU A 115 -7.80 -3.34 -4.28
N LEU A 116 -6.64 -3.65 -4.87
CA LEU A 116 -6.47 -4.85 -5.66
C LEU A 116 -6.48 -6.10 -4.77
N PRO A 117 -7.18 -7.18 -5.19
CA PRO A 117 -7.08 -8.47 -4.51
C PRO A 117 -5.65 -9.01 -4.60
N GLY A 118 -4.98 -9.17 -3.46
CA GLY A 118 -3.58 -9.62 -3.39
C GLY A 118 -2.60 -8.56 -3.91
N GLU A 119 -2.07 -7.72 -3.02
CA GLU A 119 -1.40 -6.44 -3.32
C GLU A 119 -0.17 -6.48 -4.27
N GLU A 120 0.26 -7.63 -4.79
CA GLU A 120 1.41 -7.76 -5.70
C GLU A 120 1.03 -7.85 -7.20
N GLN A 121 -0.03 -7.17 -7.64
CA GLN A 121 -0.43 -7.12 -9.06
C GLN A 121 0.48 -6.22 -9.90
N ASP A 122 1.74 -6.58 -10.03
CA ASP A 122 2.69 -5.93 -10.94
C ASP A 122 2.59 -6.54 -12.34
N ALA A 123 1.96 -5.81 -13.27
CA ALA A 123 1.79 -6.25 -14.66
C ALA A 123 3.13 -6.55 -15.36
N THR A 124 4.23 -5.92 -14.94
CA THR A 124 5.56 -6.19 -15.52
C THR A 124 6.13 -7.54 -15.09
N LYS A 125 5.66 -8.08 -13.96
CA LYS A 125 6.01 -9.40 -13.45
C LYS A 125 5.16 -10.52 -14.04
N LEU A 126 4.09 -10.20 -14.76
CA LEU A 126 3.18 -11.17 -15.34
C LEU A 126 3.58 -11.53 -16.78
N GLU A 127 3.85 -12.81 -17.03
CA GLU A 127 3.94 -13.34 -18.40
C GLU A 127 2.54 -13.40 -19.02
N MET A 128 2.37 -13.02 -20.30
CA MET A 128 1.05 -13.04 -20.94
C MET A 128 0.37 -14.43 -20.81
N GLY A 129 -0.92 -14.42 -20.50
CA GLY A 129 -1.74 -15.62 -20.34
C GLY A 129 -1.44 -16.43 -19.07
N ARG A 130 -0.84 -15.79 -18.06
CA ARG A 130 -0.80 -16.24 -16.65
C ARG A 130 -1.71 -15.37 -15.80
N SER A 131 -2.12 -15.90 -14.65
CA SER A 131 -2.86 -15.12 -13.65
C SER A 131 -1.93 -14.62 -12.54
N TYR A 132 -2.29 -13.50 -11.90
CA TYR A 132 -1.51 -12.97 -10.77
C TYR A 132 -1.45 -13.98 -9.62
N GLU A 133 -2.53 -14.72 -9.38
CA GLU A 133 -2.59 -15.75 -8.33
C GLU A 133 -1.59 -16.88 -8.57
N GLU A 134 -1.29 -17.23 -9.83
CA GLU A 134 -0.25 -18.21 -10.16
C GLU A 134 1.16 -17.68 -9.83
N VAL A 135 1.41 -16.39 -10.05
CA VAL A 135 2.69 -15.72 -9.75
C VAL A 135 2.87 -15.59 -8.24
N ASP A 136 1.87 -15.06 -7.54
CA ASP A 136 1.90 -14.80 -6.10
C ASP A 136 2.00 -16.10 -5.28
N SER A 137 1.44 -17.20 -5.79
CA SER A 137 1.58 -18.52 -5.18
C SER A 137 2.93 -19.20 -5.46
N GLY A 138 3.79 -18.59 -6.27
CA GLY A 138 5.07 -19.16 -6.70
C GLY A 138 4.95 -20.36 -7.64
N LYS A 139 3.76 -20.65 -8.18
CA LYS A 139 3.56 -21.71 -9.18
C LYS A 139 4.28 -21.39 -10.49
N VAL A 140 4.45 -20.10 -10.77
CA VAL A 140 5.22 -19.59 -11.91
C VAL A 140 6.17 -18.50 -11.43
N ALA A 141 7.35 -18.43 -12.05
CA ALA A 141 8.32 -17.40 -11.71
C ALA A 141 7.84 -16.03 -12.21
N ALA A 142 8.01 -15.00 -11.39
CA ALA A 142 7.80 -13.61 -11.79
C ALA A 142 8.73 -13.24 -12.95
N ARG A 143 8.19 -12.54 -13.94
CA ARG A 143 8.96 -11.98 -15.05
C ARG A 143 9.89 -10.89 -14.52
N GLN A 144 11.11 -10.82 -15.07
CA GLN A 144 11.98 -9.69 -14.82
C GLN A 144 11.51 -8.48 -15.64
N PRO A 145 11.46 -7.27 -15.04
CA PRO A 145 11.16 -6.05 -15.78
C PRO A 145 12.06 -5.93 -17.02
N GLU A 146 11.48 -5.54 -18.16
CA GLU A 146 12.18 -5.35 -19.45
C GLU A 146 12.77 -6.63 -20.09
N ALA A 147 12.45 -7.82 -19.57
CA ALA A 147 12.91 -9.06 -20.18
C ALA A 147 12.31 -9.30 -21.58
N ASP A 148 13.11 -9.90 -22.47
CA ASP A 148 12.69 -10.30 -23.81
C ASP A 148 11.41 -11.15 -23.80
N PRO A 149 10.59 -11.10 -24.87
CA PRO A 149 9.35 -11.87 -24.94
C PRO A 149 9.60 -13.38 -24.80
N THR A 150 8.79 -14.03 -23.96
CA THR A 150 8.94 -15.46 -23.67
C THR A 150 8.57 -16.32 -24.86
N LYS A 151 8.93 -17.61 -24.81
CA LYS A 151 8.52 -18.58 -25.83
C LYS A 151 6.99 -18.69 -25.94
N ARG A 152 6.28 -18.59 -24.82
CA ARG A 152 4.82 -18.68 -24.73
C ARG A 152 4.17 -17.44 -25.34
N GLU A 153 4.70 -16.25 -25.04
CA GLU A 153 4.25 -14.98 -25.63
C GLU A 153 4.41 -14.99 -27.16
N LYS A 154 5.57 -15.47 -27.65
CA LYS A 154 5.82 -15.64 -29.08
C LYS A 154 4.87 -16.64 -29.74
N GLN A 155 4.51 -17.74 -29.05
CA GLN A 155 3.54 -18.71 -29.55
C GLN A 155 2.12 -18.13 -29.60
N MET A 156 1.69 -17.41 -28.56
CA MET A 156 0.39 -16.75 -28.55
C MET A 156 0.28 -15.71 -29.66
N ALA A 157 1.30 -14.87 -29.85
CA ALA A 157 1.32 -13.88 -30.92
C ALA A 157 1.13 -14.53 -32.30
N ARG A 158 1.81 -15.66 -32.56
CA ARG A 158 1.65 -16.41 -33.81
C ARG A 158 0.26 -17.01 -33.98
N SER A 159 -0.33 -17.58 -32.93
CA SER A 159 -1.68 -18.15 -33.01
C SER A 159 -2.77 -17.12 -33.31
N VAL A 160 -2.58 -15.87 -32.86
CA VAL A 160 -3.51 -14.76 -33.16
C VAL A 160 -3.38 -14.31 -34.63
N GLU A 161 -2.17 -14.31 -35.19
CA GLU A 161 -1.96 -14.02 -36.61
C GLU A 161 -2.58 -15.10 -37.54
N GLU A 162 -2.56 -16.37 -37.11
CA GLU A 162 -3.13 -17.48 -37.88
C GLU A 162 -4.66 -17.50 -37.84
N GLN A 163 -5.30 -17.03 -36.76
CA GLN A 163 -6.77 -16.97 -36.65
C GLN A 163 -7.41 -15.80 -37.39
N ASN A 164 -6.63 -14.78 -37.75
CA ASN A 164 -7.09 -13.57 -38.44
C ASN A 164 -6.82 -13.61 -39.97
N LYS A 165 -6.46 -14.77 -40.52
CA LYS A 165 -6.34 -15.05 -41.95
C LYS A 165 -7.48 -15.93 -42.42
#